data_AF-A0A954EET4-F1
#
_entry.id   AF-A0A954EET4-F1
#
_cell.length_a   1.000
_cell.length_b   1.000
_cell.length_c   1.000
_cell.angle_alpha   90.00
_cell.angle_beta   90.00
_cell.angle_gamma   90.00
#
_symmetry.space_group_name_H-M   'P 1'
#
loop_
_entity.id
_entity.type
_entity.pdbx_description
1 polymer ?
#
loop_
_entity_poly.entity_id
_entity_poly.type
_entity_poly.pdbx_seq_one_letter_code
_entity_poly.pdbx_strand_id
1 'polypeptide(L)'
;QEECTEAGFDLELGIHVKNLISFVTGQSRFKTVGRLTIEQLQKGWDECKDGMRFAINFLKSNVRIDSPALLSSPFLMISLGYAGHQLGYKLSPQHAADLRYWLLVANTKGRYSRGSSETLLDQDLNRLRNDNGIEAIIETLRLQFGKLEIEPGELEGRNARSAYFKTMFLAFSQDGAKDWVSNLAISLSHKGKQHHLQFHHIFPRAILKGHFRPVVINDIANLSFIGGKTNRSISSKSPHIYFSQIIDKQGEKPFISQCIPTATELLTVEAYTQFLAERRNLIAERLNNFLEDSRKIN
;
A
#
# COMPACT_ATOMS: atom_id res chain seq x y z
N GLN A 1 18.57 -11.04 -7.22
CA GLN A 1 17.41 -10.94 -8.12
C GLN A 1 16.60 -12.23 -8.07
N GLU A 2 17.17 -13.37 -8.46
CA GLU A 2 16.51 -14.68 -8.41
C GLU A 2 15.82 -14.97 -7.07
N GLU A 3 16.54 -14.83 -5.96
CA GLU A 3 15.97 -15.02 -4.61
C GLU A 3 14.77 -14.10 -4.31
N CYS A 4 14.79 -12.85 -4.79
CA CYS A 4 13.65 -11.94 -4.62
C CYS A 4 12.46 -12.38 -5.48
N THR A 5 12.71 -12.79 -6.73
CA THR A 5 11.69 -13.30 -7.64
C THR A 5 11.05 -14.58 -7.11
N GLU A 6 11.84 -15.52 -6.58
CA GLU A 6 11.35 -16.74 -5.91
C GLU A 6 10.50 -16.40 -4.68
N ALA A 7 10.86 -15.35 -3.95
CA ALA A 7 10.06 -14.83 -2.85
C ALA A 7 8.82 -14.02 -3.30
N GLY A 8 8.52 -13.90 -4.59
CA GLY A 8 7.36 -13.14 -5.10
C GLY A 8 7.58 -11.63 -5.24
N PHE A 9 8.83 -11.17 -5.08
CA PHE A 9 9.26 -9.78 -5.23
C PHE A 9 10.13 -9.63 -6.48
N ASP A 10 9.50 -9.67 -7.64
CA ASP A 10 10.17 -9.38 -8.92
C ASP A 10 10.45 -7.87 -9.04
N LEU A 11 11.71 -7.48 -8.87
CA LEU A 11 12.17 -6.09 -8.83
C LEU A 11 13.05 -5.80 -10.05
N GLU A 12 12.96 -4.56 -10.55
CA GLU A 12 13.86 -4.10 -11.60
C GLU A 12 15.32 -4.07 -11.12
N LEU A 13 16.26 -4.38 -12.03
CA LEU A 13 17.70 -4.41 -11.72
C LEU A 13 18.19 -3.13 -11.04
N GLY A 14 17.67 -1.98 -11.44
CA GLY A 14 18.01 -0.68 -10.85
C GLY A 14 17.75 -0.60 -9.34
N ILE A 15 16.78 -1.36 -8.81
CA ILE A 15 16.50 -1.43 -7.37
C ILE A 15 17.60 -2.20 -6.64
N HIS A 16 18.05 -3.33 -7.19
CA HIS A 16 19.15 -4.10 -6.62
C HIS A 16 20.46 -3.31 -6.59
N VAL A 17 20.77 -2.62 -7.69
CA VAL A 17 21.96 -1.76 -7.75
C VAL A 17 21.85 -0.62 -6.73
N LYS A 18 20.68 0.02 -6.61
CA LYS A 18 20.47 1.09 -5.64
C LYS A 18 20.55 0.60 -4.19
N ASN A 19 20.07 -0.62 -3.91
CA ASN A 19 20.23 -1.26 -2.62
C ASN A 19 21.73 -1.45 -2.29
N LEU A 20 22.53 -1.98 -3.22
CA LEU A 20 23.98 -2.09 -3.05
C LEU A 20 24.62 -0.74 -2.71
N ILE A 21 24.35 0.30 -3.50
CA ILE A 21 24.96 1.63 -3.28
C ILE A 21 24.54 2.21 -1.93
N SER A 22 23.28 2.01 -1.52
CA SER A 22 22.76 2.45 -0.24
C SER A 22 23.49 1.78 0.94
N PHE A 23 23.80 0.50 0.83
CA PHE A 23 24.55 -0.22 1.87
C PHE A 23 26.03 0.18 1.91
N VAL A 24 26.68 0.31 0.75
CA VAL A 24 28.11 0.64 0.68
C VAL A 24 28.39 2.08 1.13
N THR A 25 27.51 3.02 0.78
CA THR A 25 27.79 4.47 0.95
C THR A 25 26.88 5.17 1.96
N GLY A 26 25.79 4.51 2.38
CA GLY A 26 24.72 5.13 3.16
C GLY A 26 24.01 6.28 2.44
N GLN A 27 24.06 6.28 1.10
CA GLN A 27 23.30 7.14 0.20
C GLN A 27 22.98 6.38 -1.10
N SER A 28 22.01 6.85 -1.87
CA SER A 28 21.51 6.19 -3.07
C SER A 28 22.08 6.73 -4.38
N ARG A 29 22.83 7.85 -4.33
CA ARG A 29 23.38 8.54 -5.52
C ARG A 29 24.70 7.93 -5.98
N PHE A 30 24.78 7.68 -7.28
CA PHE A 30 25.95 7.06 -7.94
C PHE A 30 27.23 7.93 -8.00
N LYS A 31 27.16 9.23 -7.65
CA LYS A 31 28.29 10.16 -7.75
C LYS A 31 29.52 9.72 -6.93
N THR A 32 29.32 8.90 -5.90
CA THR A 32 30.40 8.39 -5.04
C THR A 32 30.96 7.04 -5.48
N VAL A 33 30.35 6.38 -6.48
CA VAL A 33 30.68 4.99 -6.85
C VAL A 33 32.07 4.85 -7.48
N GLY A 34 32.52 5.87 -8.23
CA GLY A 34 33.86 5.85 -8.85
C GLY A 34 35.03 5.84 -7.87
N ARG A 35 34.77 5.97 -6.56
CA ARG A 35 35.79 5.91 -5.49
C ARG A 35 35.79 4.59 -4.72
N LEU A 36 34.87 3.67 -5.03
CA LEU A 36 34.71 2.41 -4.31
C LEU A 36 35.66 1.36 -4.86
N THR A 37 36.31 0.62 -3.96
CA THR A 37 37.12 -0.55 -4.34
C THR A 37 36.22 -1.77 -4.61
N ILE A 38 36.77 -2.77 -5.30
CA ILE A 38 36.07 -4.03 -5.56
C ILE A 38 35.70 -4.72 -4.24
N GLU A 39 36.60 -4.69 -3.25
CA GLU A 39 36.40 -5.29 -1.93
C GLU A 39 35.23 -4.62 -1.19
N GLN A 40 35.13 -3.30 -1.27
CA GLN A 40 34.01 -2.55 -0.68
C GLN A 40 32.67 -2.93 -1.34
N LEU A 41 32.68 -3.07 -2.68
CA LEU A 41 31.48 -3.47 -3.43
C LEU A 41 31.08 -4.92 -3.13
N GLN A 42 32.03 -5.85 -3.03
CA GLN A 42 31.77 -7.25 -2.69
C GLN A 42 31.20 -7.37 -1.27
N LYS A 43 31.83 -6.72 -0.29
CA LYS A 43 31.33 -6.71 1.08
C LYS A 43 29.92 -6.11 1.17
N GLY A 44 29.69 -4.95 0.55
CA GLY A 44 28.37 -4.32 0.56
C GLY A 44 27.33 -5.13 -0.21
N TRP A 45 27.73 -5.91 -1.21
CA TRP A 45 26.83 -6.83 -1.89
C TRP A 45 26.31 -7.92 -0.96
N ASP A 46 27.18 -8.50 -0.14
CA ASP A 46 26.78 -9.47 0.87
C ASP A 46 25.84 -8.86 1.92
N GLU A 47 26.19 -7.69 2.46
CA GLU A 47 25.36 -6.99 3.46
C GLU A 47 23.98 -6.60 2.90
N CYS A 48 23.92 -6.13 1.65
CA CYS A 48 22.66 -5.69 1.05
C CYS A 48 21.73 -6.86 0.70
N LYS A 49 22.25 -8.07 0.46
CA LYS A 49 21.43 -9.29 0.32
C LYS A 49 20.70 -9.59 1.61
N ASP A 50 21.40 -9.55 2.74
CA ASP A 50 20.78 -9.78 4.06
C ASP A 50 19.76 -8.69 4.39
N GLY A 51 20.05 -7.44 4.02
CA GLY A 51 19.09 -6.34 4.10
C GLY A 51 17.81 -6.59 3.29
N MET A 52 17.95 -7.08 2.05
CA MET A 52 16.80 -7.38 1.19
C MET A 52 15.98 -8.56 1.71
N ARG A 53 16.65 -9.61 2.22
CA ARG A 53 15.98 -10.74 2.89
C ARG A 53 15.19 -10.28 4.11
N PHE A 54 15.81 -9.46 4.96
CA PHE A 54 15.14 -8.85 6.10
C PHE A 54 13.91 -8.06 5.65
N ALA A 55 14.06 -7.19 4.64
CA ALA A 55 12.95 -6.38 4.13
C ALA A 55 11.77 -7.23 3.62
N ILE A 56 12.04 -8.26 2.81
CA ILE A 56 11.01 -9.18 2.30
C ILE A 56 10.31 -9.93 3.43
N ASN A 57 11.08 -10.48 4.38
CA ASN A 57 10.52 -11.22 5.51
C ASN A 57 9.68 -10.32 6.42
N PHE A 58 10.15 -9.11 6.70
CA PHE A 58 9.41 -8.14 7.50
C PHE A 58 8.12 -7.68 6.80
N LEU A 59 8.18 -7.41 5.50
CA LEU A 59 7.00 -7.09 4.69
C LEU A 59 5.94 -8.19 4.78
N LYS A 60 6.32 -9.45 4.58
CA LYS A 60 5.40 -10.59 4.63
C LYS A 60 4.86 -10.85 6.03
N SER A 61 5.75 -10.97 7.01
CA SER A 61 5.41 -11.48 8.35
C SER A 61 4.83 -10.40 9.26
N ASN A 62 5.37 -9.17 9.21
CA ASN A 62 4.97 -8.10 10.11
C ASN A 62 3.93 -7.18 9.46
N VAL A 63 3.99 -6.98 8.14
CA VAL A 63 3.15 -5.99 7.44
C VAL A 63 2.05 -6.62 6.58
N ARG A 64 2.16 -7.92 6.29
CA ARG A 64 1.27 -8.68 5.38
C ARG A 64 1.28 -8.15 3.94
N ILE A 65 2.40 -7.59 3.52
CA ILE A 65 2.69 -7.25 2.13
C ILE A 65 3.51 -8.39 1.54
N ASP A 66 2.90 -9.18 0.67
CA ASP A 66 3.51 -10.34 0.02
C ASP A 66 3.86 -10.12 -1.45
N SER A 67 3.56 -8.93 -1.99
CA SER A 67 3.80 -8.55 -3.37
C SER A 67 4.21 -7.08 -3.52
N PRO A 68 5.16 -6.76 -4.42
CA PRO A 68 5.48 -5.38 -4.79
C PRO A 68 4.29 -4.55 -5.28
N ALA A 69 3.22 -5.20 -5.79
CA ALA A 69 2.01 -4.51 -6.23
C ALA A 69 1.31 -3.72 -5.10
N LEU A 70 1.54 -4.11 -3.84
CA LEU A 70 1.02 -3.46 -2.63
C LEU A 70 1.95 -2.37 -2.09
N LEU A 71 3.14 -2.20 -2.67
CA LEU A 71 4.08 -1.12 -2.35
C LEU A 71 3.83 0.10 -3.24
N SER A 72 3.77 1.28 -2.63
CA SER A 72 3.76 2.57 -3.32
C SER A 72 5.08 2.86 -4.03
N SER A 73 6.20 2.31 -3.53
CA SER A 73 7.51 2.36 -4.16
C SER A 73 8.41 1.22 -3.66
N PRO A 74 9.24 0.62 -4.53
CA PRO A 74 10.25 -0.37 -4.12
C PRO A 74 11.33 0.23 -3.20
N PHE A 75 11.49 1.55 -3.14
CA PHE A 75 12.48 2.19 -2.26
C PHE A 75 12.18 1.97 -0.77
N LEU A 76 10.92 1.68 -0.43
CA LEU A 76 10.54 1.25 0.92
C LEU A 76 11.31 0.00 1.36
N MET A 77 11.59 -0.93 0.44
CA MET A 77 12.37 -2.14 0.73
C MET A 77 13.82 -1.81 1.05
N ILE A 78 14.41 -0.82 0.37
CA ILE A 78 15.80 -0.39 0.60
C ILE A 78 15.92 0.22 1.99
N SER A 79 15.06 1.20 2.31
CA SER A 79 15.04 1.84 3.63
C SER A 79 14.76 0.82 4.76
N LEU A 80 13.85 -0.12 4.53
CA LEU A 80 13.53 -1.17 5.49
C LEU A 80 14.72 -2.11 5.73
N GLY A 81 15.37 -2.57 4.65
CA GLY A 81 16.56 -3.40 4.74
C GLY A 81 17.70 -2.68 5.46
N TYR A 82 17.91 -1.40 5.13
CA TYR A 82 18.93 -0.57 5.76
C TYR A 82 18.64 -0.33 7.25
N ALA A 83 17.38 -0.09 7.63
CA ALA A 83 16.98 0.04 9.03
C ALA A 83 17.29 -1.25 9.81
N GLY A 84 16.98 -2.41 9.25
CA GLY A 84 17.36 -3.71 9.81
C GLY A 84 18.87 -3.83 9.99
N HIS A 85 19.64 -3.44 8.98
CA HIS A 85 21.11 -3.47 9.03
C HIS A 85 21.69 -2.57 10.14
N GLN A 86 21.20 -1.32 10.28
CA GLN A 86 21.63 -0.40 11.35
C GLN A 86 21.35 -0.97 12.76
N LEU A 87 20.31 -1.80 12.89
CA LEU A 87 19.95 -2.48 14.14
C LEU A 87 20.59 -3.87 14.30
N GLY A 88 21.51 -4.25 13.40
CA GLY A 88 22.11 -5.60 13.41
C GLY A 88 21.08 -6.72 13.29
N TYR A 89 19.96 -6.46 12.63
CA TYR A 89 18.80 -7.33 12.45
C TYR A 89 18.15 -7.83 13.74
N LYS A 90 18.34 -7.10 14.85
CA LYS A 90 17.77 -7.41 16.16
C LYS A 90 16.80 -6.31 16.56
N LEU A 91 15.51 -6.55 16.34
CA LEU A 91 14.46 -5.58 16.67
C LEU A 91 13.88 -5.91 18.03
N SER A 92 13.80 -4.90 18.90
CA SER A 92 12.91 -4.96 20.06
C SER A 92 11.45 -4.96 19.60
N PRO A 93 10.49 -5.40 20.44
CA PRO A 93 9.07 -5.30 20.10
C PRO A 93 8.64 -3.87 19.71
N GLN A 94 9.17 -2.87 20.40
CA GLN A 94 8.93 -1.45 20.09
C GLN A 94 9.50 -1.06 18.72
N HIS A 95 10.76 -1.40 18.42
CA HIS A 95 11.34 -1.12 17.09
C HIS A 95 10.56 -1.80 15.96
N ALA A 96 10.09 -3.03 16.17
CA ALA A 96 9.27 -3.72 15.18
C ALA A 96 7.91 -3.01 14.96
N ALA A 97 7.26 -2.56 16.03
CA ALA A 97 6.01 -1.80 15.95
C ALA A 97 6.20 -0.44 15.24
N ASP A 98 7.22 0.33 15.62
CA ASP A 98 7.50 1.64 15.02
C ASP A 98 7.93 1.53 13.55
N LEU A 99 8.73 0.52 13.21
CA LEU A 99 9.14 0.29 11.82
C LEU A 99 7.95 -0.17 10.96
N ARG A 100 7.05 -0.99 11.52
CA ARG A 100 5.79 -1.37 10.87
C ARG A 100 4.91 -0.14 10.64
N TYR A 101 4.75 0.71 11.64
CA TYR A 101 4.01 1.96 11.54
C TYR A 101 4.59 2.88 10.47
N TRP A 102 5.89 3.16 10.55
CA TRP A 102 6.60 3.96 9.57
C TRP A 102 6.35 3.44 8.15
N LEU A 103 6.54 2.12 7.94
CA LEU A 103 6.39 1.51 6.62
C LEU A 103 4.97 1.65 6.08
N LEU A 104 3.95 1.43 6.91
CA LEU A 104 2.55 1.55 6.51
C LEU A 104 2.15 2.99 6.21
N VAL A 105 2.58 3.96 7.01
CA VAL A 105 2.31 5.38 6.76
C VAL A 105 3.06 5.85 5.51
N ALA A 106 4.35 5.55 5.41
CA ALA A 106 5.18 5.86 4.25
C ALA A 106 4.59 5.24 2.98
N ASN A 107 4.08 4.01 3.07
CA ASN A 107 3.38 3.36 1.97
C ASN A 107 2.11 4.11 1.59
N THR A 108 1.26 4.42 2.56
CA THR A 108 -0.07 5.02 2.35
C THR A 108 -0.02 6.43 1.80
N LYS A 109 0.85 7.29 2.37
CA LYS A 109 1.03 8.68 1.93
C LYS A 109 1.92 8.79 0.68
N GLY A 110 2.53 7.68 0.25
CA GLY A 110 3.39 7.62 -0.95
C GLY A 110 4.69 8.38 -0.77
N ARG A 111 5.44 8.06 0.30
CA ARG A 111 6.71 8.68 0.71
C ARG A 111 7.64 8.98 -0.47
N TYR A 112 7.93 7.99 -1.30
CA TYR A 112 8.84 8.13 -2.45
C TYR A 112 8.15 8.45 -3.78
N SER A 113 6.85 8.78 -3.76
CA SER A 113 6.06 9.04 -4.98
C SER A 113 6.00 10.52 -5.35
N ARG A 114 6.28 11.43 -4.41
CA ARG A 114 6.24 12.90 -4.63
C ARG A 114 7.64 13.47 -4.52
N GLY A 115 8.14 14.10 -5.58
CA GLY A 115 9.50 14.68 -5.62
C GLY A 115 10.58 13.68 -6.03
N SER A 116 11.85 14.03 -5.77
CA SER A 116 12.99 13.18 -6.12
C SER A 116 13.08 11.99 -5.17
N SER A 117 12.66 10.80 -5.62
CA SER A 117 12.68 9.57 -4.82
C SER A 117 14.06 9.25 -4.25
N GLU A 118 15.14 9.54 -4.98
CA GLU A 118 16.52 9.36 -4.52
C GLU A 118 16.86 10.31 -3.38
N THR A 119 16.45 11.58 -3.47
CA THR A 119 16.69 12.55 -2.39
C THR A 119 15.95 12.18 -1.11
N LEU A 120 14.73 11.66 -1.23
CA LEU A 120 13.95 11.20 -0.08
C LEU A 120 14.51 9.91 0.51
N LEU A 121 15.00 8.99 -0.33
CA LEU A 121 15.74 7.81 0.13
C LEU A 121 17.02 8.22 0.87
N ASP A 122 17.82 9.13 0.30
CA ASP A 122 19.03 9.66 0.96
C ASP A 122 18.72 10.29 2.31
N GLN A 123 17.60 11.01 2.41
CA GLN A 123 17.13 11.59 3.67
C GLN A 123 16.87 10.49 4.70
N ASP A 124 16.12 9.45 4.35
CA ASP A 124 15.77 8.38 5.28
C ASP A 124 17.01 7.54 5.68
N LEU A 125 17.89 7.21 4.73
CA LEU A 125 19.16 6.52 4.99
C LEU A 125 20.05 7.33 5.95
N ASN A 126 20.14 8.64 5.74
CA ASN A 126 20.93 9.52 6.61
C ASN A 126 20.35 9.59 8.02
N ARG A 127 19.02 9.72 8.17
CA ARG A 127 18.35 9.71 9.48
C ARG A 127 18.57 8.38 10.22
N LEU A 128 18.50 7.26 9.51
CA LEU A 128 18.73 5.93 10.08
C LEU A 128 20.16 5.76 10.61
N ARG A 129 21.16 6.29 9.90
CA ARG A 129 22.58 6.13 10.25
C ARG A 129 23.06 7.11 11.31
N ASN A 130 22.63 8.37 11.23
CA ASN A 130 23.26 9.47 11.96
C ASN A 130 22.41 10.07 13.09
N ASP A 131 21.11 9.74 13.14
CA ASP A 131 20.17 10.28 14.13
C ASP A 131 19.51 9.15 14.95
N ASN A 132 18.34 9.41 15.52
CA ASN A 132 17.59 8.49 16.40
C ASN A 132 16.88 7.33 15.63
N GLY A 133 17.50 6.80 14.58
CA GLY A 133 17.05 5.61 13.86
C GLY A 133 15.60 5.69 13.33
N ILE A 134 14.76 4.74 13.76
CA ILE A 134 13.37 4.60 13.30
C ILE A 134 12.53 5.83 13.67
N GLU A 135 12.72 6.40 14.87
CA GLU A 135 11.98 7.58 15.31
C GLU A 135 12.25 8.77 14.37
N ALA A 136 13.51 8.92 13.94
CA ALA A 136 13.94 9.99 13.05
C ALA A 136 13.31 9.88 11.64
N ILE A 137 13.10 8.67 11.10
CA ILE A 137 12.41 8.49 9.81
C ILE A 137 10.89 8.58 9.92
N ILE A 138 10.30 8.37 11.11
CA ILE A 138 8.89 8.74 11.34
C ILE A 138 8.74 10.26 11.30
N GLU A 139 9.71 10.99 11.87
CA GLU A 139 9.70 12.45 11.82
C GLU A 139 9.85 12.99 10.39
N THR A 140 10.59 12.32 9.50
CA THR A 140 10.63 12.75 8.08
C THR A 140 9.27 12.67 7.40
N LEU A 141 8.41 11.73 7.80
CA LEU A 141 7.03 11.68 7.32
C LEU A 141 6.22 12.88 7.80
N ARG A 142 6.36 13.28 9.07
CA ARG A 142 5.68 14.46 9.63
C ARG A 142 6.14 15.74 8.96
N LEU A 143 7.44 15.88 8.71
CA LEU A 143 7.99 17.01 7.99
C LEU A 143 7.50 17.09 6.54
N GLN A 144 7.30 15.95 5.87
CA GLN A 144 6.84 15.93 4.47
C GLN A 144 5.33 16.13 4.34
N PHE A 145 4.53 15.52 5.22
CA PHE A 145 3.08 15.42 5.06
C PHE A 145 2.29 16.24 6.08
N GLY A 146 2.93 16.77 7.13
CA GLY A 146 2.26 17.35 8.28
C GLY A 146 1.58 16.26 9.10
N LYS A 147 0.25 16.32 9.19
CA LYS A 147 -0.54 15.29 9.86
C LYS A 147 -0.44 13.96 9.12
N LEU A 148 -0.17 12.89 9.88
CA LEU A 148 -0.05 11.53 9.33
C LEU A 148 -1.41 10.83 9.22
N GLU A 149 -2.39 11.27 10.01
CA GLU A 149 -3.80 10.88 9.85
C GLU A 149 -4.28 11.19 8.44
N ILE A 150 -5.16 10.34 7.95
CA ILE A 150 -5.77 10.42 6.63
C ILE A 150 -7.07 11.19 6.78
N GLU A 151 -7.16 12.33 6.10
CA GLU A 151 -8.40 13.09 6.01
C GLU A 151 -9.23 12.61 4.80
N PRO A 152 -10.57 12.60 4.88
CA PRO A 152 -11.44 12.18 3.76
C PRO A 152 -11.18 12.95 2.45
N GLY A 153 -10.78 14.22 2.55
CA GLY A 153 -10.40 15.05 1.40
C GLY A 153 -9.16 14.55 0.65
N GLU A 154 -8.24 13.83 1.32
CA GLU A 154 -7.04 13.28 0.65
C GLU A 154 -7.37 12.14 -0.33
N LEU A 155 -8.50 11.47 -0.10
CA LEU A 155 -9.01 10.38 -0.93
C LEU A 155 -9.73 10.89 -2.20
N GLU A 156 -10.15 12.15 -2.22
CA GLU A 156 -10.88 12.73 -3.35
C GLU A 156 -10.07 12.69 -4.65
N GLY A 157 -10.68 12.17 -5.71
CA GLY A 157 -10.06 12.05 -7.04
C GLY A 157 -8.90 11.07 -7.10
N ARG A 158 -8.58 10.35 -6.02
CA ARG A 158 -7.65 9.22 -6.05
C ARG A 158 -8.30 8.07 -6.81
N ASN A 159 -7.48 7.21 -7.39
CA ASN A 159 -7.96 6.06 -8.16
C ASN A 159 -7.15 4.81 -7.79
N ALA A 160 -7.38 3.70 -8.51
CA ALA A 160 -6.73 2.42 -8.28
C ALA A 160 -5.19 2.43 -8.31
N ARG A 161 -4.55 3.47 -8.89
CA ARG A 161 -3.09 3.61 -8.91
C ARG A 161 -2.53 4.27 -7.64
N SER A 162 -3.40 4.85 -6.81
CA SER A 162 -2.95 5.56 -5.61
C SER A 162 -2.39 4.62 -4.55
N ALA A 163 -1.50 5.16 -3.73
CA ALA A 163 -1.00 4.49 -2.54
C ALA A 163 -2.11 4.11 -1.55
N TYR A 164 -3.07 5.02 -1.34
CA TYR A 164 -4.25 4.75 -0.51
C TYR A 164 -5.01 3.49 -0.95
N PHE A 165 -5.12 3.23 -2.25
CA PHE A 165 -5.82 2.04 -2.74
C PHE A 165 -5.13 0.73 -2.36
N LYS A 166 -3.79 0.74 -2.30
CA LYS A 166 -3.00 -0.39 -1.81
C LYS A 166 -3.22 -0.61 -0.32
N THR A 167 -3.27 0.47 0.46
CA THR A 167 -3.58 0.40 1.90
C THR A 167 -5.01 -0.04 2.17
N MET A 168 -5.99 0.38 1.34
CA MET A 168 -7.37 -0.13 1.42
C MET A 168 -7.40 -1.64 1.27
N PHE A 169 -6.66 -2.21 0.33
CA PHE A 169 -6.59 -3.67 0.19
C PHE A 169 -6.06 -4.34 1.46
N LEU A 170 -4.98 -3.81 2.05
CA LEU A 170 -4.41 -4.36 3.28
C LEU A 170 -5.39 -4.28 4.46
N ALA A 171 -5.99 -3.11 4.68
CA ALA A 171 -6.93 -2.89 5.78
C ALA A 171 -8.18 -3.76 5.64
N PHE A 172 -8.77 -3.83 4.44
CA PHE A 172 -9.97 -4.64 4.20
C PHE A 172 -9.66 -6.13 4.23
N SER A 173 -8.47 -6.55 3.78
CA SER A 173 -8.04 -7.94 3.96
C SER A 173 -7.88 -8.30 5.44
N GLN A 174 -7.43 -7.36 6.28
CA GLN A 174 -7.38 -7.57 7.75
C GLN A 174 -8.79 -7.72 8.35
N ASP A 175 -9.78 -7.03 7.80
CA ASP A 175 -11.19 -7.14 8.22
C ASP A 175 -11.89 -8.40 7.66
N GLY A 176 -11.17 -9.22 6.92
CA GLY A 176 -11.71 -10.44 6.31
C GLY A 176 -12.63 -10.15 5.12
N ALA A 177 -12.35 -9.10 4.35
CA ALA A 177 -13.05 -8.82 3.11
C ALA A 177 -12.95 -10.00 2.14
N LYS A 178 -14.10 -10.30 1.52
CA LYS A 178 -14.28 -11.44 0.63
C LYS A 178 -15.02 -11.04 -0.62
N ASP A 179 -14.86 -11.85 -1.66
CA ASP A 179 -15.68 -11.79 -2.85
C ASP A 179 -17.16 -12.02 -2.49
N TRP A 180 -18.03 -11.14 -3.00
CA TRP A 180 -19.45 -11.08 -2.62
C TRP A 180 -20.30 -12.28 -3.05
N VAL A 181 -19.77 -13.19 -3.88
CA VAL A 181 -20.52 -14.37 -4.36
C VAL A 181 -19.81 -15.66 -3.97
N SER A 182 -18.51 -15.77 -4.24
CA SER A 182 -17.73 -16.99 -3.97
C SER A 182 -17.30 -17.12 -2.51
N ASN A 183 -17.41 -16.05 -1.71
CA ASN A 183 -17.00 -16.02 -0.30
C ASN A 183 -15.50 -16.36 -0.09
N LEU A 184 -14.70 -16.26 -1.15
CA LEU A 184 -13.24 -16.38 -1.10
C LEU A 184 -12.65 -15.07 -0.62
N ALA A 185 -11.55 -15.14 0.15
CA ALA A 185 -10.81 -13.95 0.57
C ALA A 185 -10.37 -13.14 -0.65
N ILE A 186 -10.37 -11.81 -0.53
CA ILE A 186 -9.81 -10.96 -1.58
C ILE A 186 -8.32 -11.29 -1.73
N SER A 187 -7.87 -11.36 -2.98
CA SER A 187 -6.48 -11.69 -3.30
C SER A 187 -6.00 -10.88 -4.50
N LEU A 188 -4.69 -10.77 -4.63
CA LEU A 188 -4.09 -10.28 -5.86
C LEU A 188 -4.33 -11.31 -6.96
N SER A 189 -4.62 -10.84 -8.17
CA SER A 189 -4.80 -11.76 -9.27
C SER A 189 -3.49 -12.07 -9.99
N HIS A 190 -3.36 -13.34 -10.41
CA HIS A 190 -2.21 -13.86 -11.15
C HIS A 190 -2.47 -13.78 -12.66
N LYS A 191 -2.32 -12.61 -13.29
CA LYS A 191 -2.23 -12.56 -14.76
C LYS A 191 -0.78 -12.35 -15.18
N GLY A 192 -0.19 -13.38 -15.80
CA GLY A 192 1.23 -13.38 -16.17
C GLY A 192 2.15 -13.50 -14.96
N LYS A 193 3.40 -13.02 -15.09
CA LYS A 193 4.40 -13.02 -13.99
C LYS A 193 4.12 -11.96 -12.90
N GLN A 194 3.11 -11.10 -13.07
CA GLN A 194 2.84 -9.99 -12.16
C GLN A 194 1.47 -10.07 -11.50
N HIS A 195 1.46 -9.80 -10.20
CA HIS A 195 0.26 -9.67 -9.40
C HIS A 195 -0.36 -8.29 -9.59
N HIS A 196 -1.69 -8.21 -9.73
CA HIS A 196 -2.39 -6.93 -9.74
C HIS A 196 -3.69 -6.99 -8.92
N LEU A 197 -4.03 -5.86 -8.31
CA LEU A 197 -5.28 -5.65 -7.59
C LEU A 197 -6.44 -5.66 -8.58
N GLN A 198 -7.36 -6.62 -8.42
CA GLN A 198 -8.64 -6.59 -9.12
C GLN A 198 -9.63 -5.76 -8.33
N PHE A 199 -10.43 -4.99 -9.06
CA PHE A 199 -11.43 -4.14 -8.45
C PHE A 199 -12.65 -3.99 -9.35
N HIS A 200 -13.72 -3.52 -8.73
CA HIS A 200 -15.02 -3.28 -9.33
C HIS A 200 -15.46 -1.84 -9.05
N HIS A 201 -16.05 -1.20 -10.06
CA HIS A 201 -16.73 0.07 -9.87
C HIS A 201 -18.12 -0.20 -9.30
N ILE A 202 -18.36 0.16 -8.04
CA ILE A 202 -19.64 -0.04 -7.33
C ILE A 202 -20.79 0.54 -8.15
N PHE A 203 -20.62 1.77 -8.62
CA PHE A 203 -21.43 2.37 -9.67
C PHE A 203 -20.72 2.17 -11.01
N PRO A 204 -21.25 1.32 -11.90
CA PRO A 204 -20.60 1.04 -13.19
C PRO A 204 -20.36 2.32 -14.00
N ARG A 205 -19.20 2.39 -14.67
CA ARG A 205 -18.87 3.53 -15.55
C ARG A 205 -19.95 3.82 -16.59
N ALA A 206 -20.64 2.78 -17.08
CA ALA A 206 -21.67 2.90 -18.10
C ALA A 206 -22.87 3.74 -17.63
N ILE A 207 -23.25 3.65 -16.35
CA ILE A 207 -24.39 4.40 -15.80
C ILE A 207 -24.02 5.82 -15.38
N LEU A 208 -22.73 6.09 -15.10
CA LEU A 208 -22.26 7.41 -14.68
C LEU A 208 -21.80 8.30 -15.85
N LYS A 209 -21.54 7.70 -17.01
CA LYS A 209 -21.08 8.44 -18.20
C LYS A 209 -22.18 9.40 -18.67
N GLY A 210 -21.82 10.67 -18.83
CA GLY A 210 -22.77 11.74 -19.19
C GLY A 210 -23.26 12.54 -17.97
N HIS A 211 -23.15 11.99 -16.76
CA HIS A 211 -23.49 12.68 -15.51
C HIS A 211 -22.25 13.24 -14.80
N PHE A 212 -21.14 12.49 -14.82
CA PHE A 212 -19.93 12.83 -14.07
C PHE A 212 -18.66 12.83 -14.92
N ARG A 213 -17.66 13.63 -14.50
CA ARG A 213 -16.33 13.65 -15.13
C ARG A 213 -15.58 12.33 -14.85
N PRO A 214 -14.68 11.88 -15.73
CA PRO A 214 -13.93 10.64 -15.54
C PRO A 214 -13.17 10.54 -14.21
N VAL A 215 -12.67 11.66 -13.67
CA VAL A 215 -11.98 11.68 -12.37
C VAL A 215 -12.91 11.30 -11.21
N VAL A 216 -14.17 11.76 -11.24
CA VAL A 216 -15.18 11.45 -10.22
C VAL A 216 -15.67 10.02 -10.38
N ILE A 217 -15.91 9.56 -11.61
CA ILE A 217 -16.31 8.17 -11.90
C ILE A 217 -15.28 7.15 -11.39
N ASN A 218 -14.00 7.50 -11.52
CA ASN A 218 -12.88 6.64 -11.13
C ASN A 218 -12.34 6.94 -9.72
N ASP A 219 -13.10 7.69 -8.93
CA ASP A 219 -12.78 7.96 -7.54
C ASP A 219 -12.62 6.64 -6.76
N ILE A 220 -11.66 6.63 -5.86
CA ILE A 220 -11.28 5.48 -5.05
C ILE A 220 -12.47 4.97 -4.21
N ALA A 221 -13.35 5.87 -3.77
CA ALA A 221 -14.56 5.54 -3.05
C ALA A 221 -15.65 4.92 -3.94
N ASN A 222 -15.47 4.87 -5.26
CA ASN A 222 -16.30 4.04 -6.14
C ASN A 222 -15.71 2.63 -6.37
N LEU A 223 -14.57 2.28 -5.78
CA LEU A 223 -13.87 1.02 -6.06
C LEU A 223 -14.02 0.02 -4.91
N SER A 224 -14.32 -1.24 -5.21
CA SER A 224 -14.32 -2.36 -4.27
C SER A 224 -13.46 -3.52 -4.76
N PHE A 225 -13.01 -4.38 -3.85
CA PHE A 225 -12.25 -5.58 -4.17
C PHE A 225 -13.20 -6.78 -4.22
N ILE A 226 -13.35 -7.33 -5.42
CA ILE A 226 -14.10 -8.57 -5.67
C ILE A 226 -13.38 -9.39 -6.74
N GLY A 227 -13.68 -10.67 -6.80
CA GLY A 227 -13.13 -11.58 -7.81
C GLY A 227 -13.62 -11.25 -9.21
N GLY A 228 -12.76 -11.45 -10.21
CA GLY A 228 -13.07 -11.13 -11.60
C GLY A 228 -14.31 -11.84 -12.16
N LYS A 229 -14.68 -13.03 -11.67
CA LYS A 229 -15.92 -13.73 -12.07
C LYS A 229 -17.15 -12.96 -11.57
N THR A 230 -17.14 -12.53 -10.31
CA THR A 230 -18.21 -11.73 -9.70
C THR A 230 -18.33 -10.37 -10.37
N ASN A 231 -17.22 -9.70 -10.63
CA ASN A 231 -17.19 -8.44 -11.37
C ASN A 231 -17.87 -8.57 -12.76
N ARG A 232 -17.55 -9.62 -13.52
CA ARG A 232 -18.20 -9.89 -14.81
C ARG A 232 -19.69 -10.20 -14.69
N SER A 233 -20.10 -10.89 -13.62
CA SER A 233 -21.51 -11.24 -13.36
C SER A 233 -22.37 -10.01 -13.03
N ILE A 234 -21.81 -9.05 -12.27
CA ILE A 234 -22.50 -7.79 -11.96
C ILE A 234 -22.61 -6.92 -13.23
N SER A 235 -21.56 -6.88 -14.05
CA SER A 235 -21.55 -6.15 -15.33
C SER A 235 -21.92 -4.67 -15.14
N SER A 236 -22.88 -4.15 -15.90
CA SER A 236 -23.36 -2.77 -15.85
C SER A 236 -24.60 -2.56 -14.97
N LYS A 237 -24.95 -3.52 -14.10
CA LYS A 237 -26.12 -3.39 -13.22
C LYS A 237 -25.91 -2.27 -12.20
N SER A 238 -26.95 -1.47 -11.96
CA SER A 238 -26.90 -0.41 -10.95
C SER A 238 -26.80 -1.00 -9.53
N PRO A 239 -26.07 -0.35 -8.59
CA PRO A 239 -25.97 -0.82 -7.22
C PRO A 239 -27.32 -1.02 -6.52
N HIS A 240 -28.31 -0.14 -6.75
CA HIS A 240 -29.67 -0.33 -6.23
C HIS A 240 -30.33 -1.68 -6.58
N ILE A 241 -29.91 -2.32 -7.69
CA ILE A 241 -30.46 -3.61 -8.14
C ILE A 241 -29.70 -4.78 -7.51
N TYR A 242 -28.37 -4.75 -7.54
CA TYR A 242 -27.58 -5.91 -7.17
C TYR A 242 -27.22 -5.95 -5.68
N PHE A 243 -27.23 -4.82 -4.97
CA PHE A 243 -26.95 -4.78 -3.53
C PHE A 243 -27.95 -5.62 -2.74
N SER A 244 -29.25 -5.41 -2.96
CA SER A 244 -30.31 -6.18 -2.27
C SER A 244 -30.14 -7.68 -2.48
N GLN A 245 -29.88 -8.11 -3.73
CA GLN A 245 -29.66 -9.52 -4.06
C GLN A 245 -28.46 -10.14 -3.34
N ILE A 246 -27.40 -9.36 -3.08
CA ILE A 246 -26.22 -9.82 -2.35
C ILE A 246 -26.52 -9.81 -0.85
N ILE A 247 -27.15 -8.75 -0.33
CA ILE A 247 -27.52 -8.62 1.09
C ILE A 247 -28.46 -9.75 1.50
N ASP A 248 -29.47 -10.07 0.70
CA ASP A 248 -30.42 -11.16 0.97
C ASP A 248 -29.73 -12.53 1.07
N LYS A 249 -28.60 -12.71 0.36
CA LYS A 249 -27.89 -13.99 0.30
C LYS A 249 -26.72 -14.10 1.26
N GLN A 250 -26.03 -13.01 1.54
CA GLN A 250 -24.74 -12.98 2.25
C GLN A 250 -24.75 -12.07 3.49
N GLY A 251 -25.84 -11.34 3.72
CA GLY A 251 -25.91 -10.26 4.69
C GLY A 251 -25.06 -9.05 4.30
N GLU A 252 -24.94 -8.08 5.22
CA GLU A 252 -24.23 -6.83 4.97
C GLU A 252 -22.70 -6.91 5.18
N LYS A 253 -22.23 -7.97 5.84
CA LYS A 253 -20.82 -8.14 6.21
C LYS A 253 -19.82 -7.93 5.06
N PRO A 254 -20.07 -8.41 3.82
CA PRO A 254 -19.15 -8.17 2.70
C PRO A 254 -19.02 -6.70 2.28
N PHE A 255 -20.03 -5.86 2.58
CA PHE A 255 -20.01 -4.43 2.34
C PHE A 255 -19.33 -3.68 3.48
N ILE A 256 -19.67 -4.03 4.72
CA ILE A 256 -19.08 -3.43 5.95
C ILE A 256 -17.56 -3.61 5.98
N SER A 257 -17.07 -4.82 5.67
CA SER A 257 -15.62 -5.14 5.62
C SER A 257 -14.83 -4.37 4.56
N GLN A 258 -15.49 -3.63 3.67
CA GLN A 258 -14.87 -2.76 2.66
C GLN A 258 -15.33 -1.30 2.75
N CYS A 259 -15.93 -0.92 3.89
CA CYS A 259 -16.45 0.42 4.16
C CYS A 259 -17.44 0.89 3.08
N ILE A 260 -18.39 0.02 2.67
CA ILE A 260 -19.37 0.35 1.62
C ILE A 260 -20.73 0.65 2.28
N PRO A 261 -21.26 1.88 2.18
CA PRO A 261 -22.61 2.20 2.60
C PRO A 261 -23.66 1.39 1.82
N THR A 262 -24.67 0.87 2.51
CA THR A 262 -25.76 0.04 1.94
C THR A 262 -27.12 0.74 1.95
N ALA A 263 -27.22 1.94 2.53
CA ALA A 263 -28.45 2.72 2.59
C ALA A 263 -28.99 3.02 1.18
N THR A 264 -30.25 2.66 0.93
CA THR A 264 -30.82 2.60 -0.44
C THR A 264 -30.91 3.97 -1.10
N GLU A 265 -31.11 5.04 -0.33
CA GLU A 265 -31.11 6.43 -0.76
C GLU A 265 -29.76 6.88 -1.33
N LEU A 266 -28.65 6.23 -0.93
CA LEU A 266 -27.30 6.51 -1.45
C LEU A 266 -26.98 5.74 -2.74
N LEU A 267 -27.79 4.76 -3.14
CA LEU A 267 -27.49 3.85 -4.25
C LEU A 267 -28.03 4.31 -5.62
N THR A 268 -28.34 5.60 -5.74
CA THR A 268 -28.86 6.26 -6.95
C THR A 268 -27.79 7.10 -7.65
N VAL A 269 -28.00 7.42 -8.93
CA VAL A 269 -27.05 8.27 -9.69
C VAL A 269 -27.05 9.70 -9.14
N GLU A 270 -28.21 10.17 -8.70
CA GLU A 270 -28.43 11.49 -8.11
C GLU A 270 -27.69 11.64 -6.78
N ALA A 271 -27.66 10.60 -5.95
CA ALA A 271 -26.96 10.59 -4.67
C ALA A 271 -25.47 10.19 -4.78
N TYR A 272 -24.94 9.98 -5.98
CA TYR A 272 -23.59 9.43 -6.17
C TYR A 272 -22.49 10.24 -5.46
N THR A 273 -22.53 11.57 -5.50
CA THR A 273 -21.55 12.41 -4.79
C THR A 273 -21.65 12.29 -3.28
N GLN A 274 -22.87 12.10 -2.75
CA GLN A 274 -23.10 11.85 -1.33
C GLN A 274 -22.57 10.47 -0.94
N PHE A 275 -22.81 9.43 -1.74
CA PHE A 275 -22.23 8.11 -1.54
C PHE A 275 -20.69 8.16 -1.49
N LEU A 276 -20.05 8.89 -2.42
CA LEU A 276 -18.59 9.05 -2.41
C LEU A 276 -18.10 9.78 -1.16
N ALA A 277 -18.80 10.83 -0.71
CA ALA A 277 -18.42 11.56 0.50
C ALA A 277 -18.53 10.67 1.75
N GLU A 278 -19.65 9.98 1.92
CA GLU A 278 -19.91 9.07 3.03
C GLU A 278 -18.86 7.95 3.08
N ARG A 279 -18.62 7.31 1.94
CA ARG A 279 -17.64 6.23 1.85
C ARG A 279 -16.21 6.71 2.11
N ARG A 280 -15.84 7.93 1.72
CA ARG A 280 -14.51 8.49 2.04
C ARG A 280 -14.33 8.69 3.55
N ASN A 281 -15.36 9.09 4.27
CA ASN A 281 -15.31 9.19 5.74
C ASN A 281 -15.02 7.82 6.37
N LEU A 282 -15.81 6.80 5.99
CA LEU A 282 -15.64 5.43 6.50
C LEU A 282 -14.27 4.83 6.15
N ILE A 283 -13.79 5.06 4.92
CA ILE A 283 -12.45 4.61 4.49
C ILE A 283 -11.37 5.31 5.31
N ALA A 284 -11.42 6.63 5.44
CA ALA A 284 -10.41 7.40 6.17
C ALA A 284 -10.30 6.94 7.63
N GLU A 285 -11.45 6.81 8.32
CA GLU A 285 -11.51 6.28 9.69
C GLU A 285 -10.89 4.88 9.77
N ARG A 286 -11.29 3.96 8.89
CA ARG A 286 -10.78 2.60 8.92
C ARG A 286 -9.27 2.54 8.66
N LEU A 287 -8.77 3.32 7.70
CA LEU A 287 -7.34 3.38 7.39
C LEU A 287 -6.53 3.96 8.56
N ASN A 288 -7.04 5.00 9.25
CA ASN A 288 -6.40 5.53 10.45
C ASN A 288 -6.33 4.47 11.56
N ASN A 289 -7.42 3.76 11.83
CA ASN A 289 -7.42 2.65 12.78
C ASN A 289 -6.41 1.55 12.39
N PHE A 290 -6.30 1.22 11.10
CA PHE A 290 -5.34 0.25 10.59
C PHE A 290 -3.88 0.69 10.83
N LEU A 291 -3.59 1.98 10.63
CA LEU A 291 -2.27 2.54 10.88
C LEU A 291 -1.96 2.57 12.39
N GLU A 292 -2.89 2.99 13.24
CA GLU A 292 -2.67 3.03 14.69
C GLU A 292 -2.56 1.63 15.31
N ASP A 293 -3.32 0.65 14.83
CA ASP A 293 -3.17 -0.76 15.19
C ASP A 293 -1.76 -1.28 14.93
N SER A 294 -1.01 -0.64 14.03
CA SER A 294 0.35 -1.07 13.71
C SER A 294 1.41 -0.74 14.76
N ARG A 295 1.07 0.17 15.68
CA ARG A 295 1.89 0.52 16.85
C ARG A 295 1.67 -0.42 18.03
N LYS A 296 0.62 -1.23 18.02
CA LYS A 296 0.30 -2.14 19.13
C LYS A 296 1.35 -3.24 19.21
N ILE A 297 1.98 -3.36 20.38
CA ILE A 297 2.84 -4.48 20.73
C ILE A 297 1.91 -5.59 21.25
N ASN A 298 1.81 -6.69 20.50
CA ASN A 298 1.09 -7.89 20.92
C ASN A 298 1.97 -8.77 21.81
#